data_AF-A0A2A4U936-F1
#
_entry.id   AF-A0A2A4U936-F1
#
_cell.length_a   1.000
_cell.length_b   1.000
_cell.length_c   1.000
_cell.angle_alpha   90.00
_cell.angle_beta   90.00
_cell.angle_gamma   90.00
#
_symmetry.space_group_name_H-M   'P 1'
#
loop_
_entity.id
_entity.type
_entity.pdbx_description
1 polymer ?
#
loop_
_entity_poly.entity_id
_entity_poly.type
_entity_poly.pdbx_seq_one_letter_code
_entity_poly.pdbx_strand_id
1 'polypeptide(L)'
;MRKGDWLIAGLLGLVVVAAIGKGIYDTYNPIEDKGIPFYSSASEEVQHKGADLYRDIGCRDCHTIWGIKNIMETVPAPSLDGIGSLRTEAWLYDYFSSENPQTIIPTRLKAKYGMPSYASLPESERRLLAQYFAGMKVQDWYLQEVKASEYKKLTGNPYPKQEK
;
A
#
# COMPACT_ATOMS: atom_id res chain seq x y z
N MET A 1 29.40 -9.15 -51.73
CA MET A 1 28.30 -8.84 -50.79
C MET A 1 27.31 -7.93 -51.49
N ARG A 2 26.01 -8.21 -51.39
CA ARG A 2 24.96 -7.38 -52.01
C ARG A 2 24.81 -6.10 -51.17
N LYS A 3 24.39 -4.99 -51.78
CA LYS A 3 24.22 -3.70 -51.06
C LYS A 3 23.29 -3.80 -49.83
N GLY A 4 22.35 -4.75 -49.81
CA GLY A 4 21.48 -5.03 -48.66
C GLY A 4 22.20 -5.67 -47.46
N ASP A 5 23.26 -6.43 -47.69
CA ASP A 5 24.01 -7.10 -46.61
C ASP A 5 24.74 -6.09 -45.72
N TRP A 6 25.17 -4.96 -46.29
CA TRP A 6 25.82 -3.86 -45.56
C TRP A 6 24.84 -3.07 -44.69
N LEU A 7 23.59 -2.91 -45.13
CA LEU A 7 22.54 -2.27 -44.32
C LEU A 7 22.18 -3.14 -43.11
N ILE A 8 22.08 -4.45 -43.33
CA ILE A 8 21.80 -5.42 -42.26
C ILE A 8 22.97 -5.44 -41.26
N ALA A 9 24.22 -5.48 -41.74
CA ALA A 9 25.40 -5.45 -40.88
C ALA A 9 25.50 -4.15 -40.07
N GLY A 10 25.17 -3.00 -40.68
CA GLY A 10 25.14 -1.71 -39.99
C GLY A 10 24.09 -1.63 -38.89
N LEU A 11 22.87 -2.13 -39.15
CA LEU A 11 21.81 -2.21 -38.14
C LEU A 11 22.18 -3.15 -37.00
N LEU A 12 22.73 -4.31 -37.30
CA LEU A 12 23.23 -5.26 -36.29
C LEU A 12 24.31 -4.62 -35.41
N GLY A 13 25.29 -3.93 -36.03
CA GLY A 13 26.34 -3.22 -35.30
C GLY A 13 25.76 -2.15 -34.35
N LEU A 14 24.77 -1.38 -34.80
CA LEU A 14 24.13 -0.34 -33.99
C LEU A 14 23.38 -0.93 -32.78
N VAL A 15 22.65 -2.03 -32.97
CA VAL A 15 21.97 -2.73 -31.85
C VAL A 15 22.97 -3.23 -30.81
N VAL A 16 24.09 -3.82 -31.26
CA VAL A 16 25.15 -4.30 -30.36
C VAL A 16 25.76 -3.14 -29.58
N VAL A 17 26.09 -2.02 -30.25
CA VAL A 17 26.63 -0.82 -29.58
C VAL A 17 25.63 -0.24 -28.58
N ALA A 18 24.35 -0.18 -28.92
CA ALA A 18 23.31 0.29 -28.01
C ALA A 18 23.15 -0.63 -26.79
N ALA A 19 23.21 -1.94 -26.97
CA ALA A 19 23.13 -2.91 -25.87
C ALA A 19 24.35 -2.82 -24.93
N ILE A 20 25.56 -2.70 -25.48
CA ILE A 20 26.79 -2.50 -24.70
C ILE A 20 26.73 -1.17 -23.95
N GLY A 21 26.33 -0.08 -24.63
CA GLY A 21 26.18 1.24 -24.03
C GLY A 21 25.17 1.24 -22.89
N LYS A 22 24.03 0.55 -23.07
CA LYS A 22 23.05 0.36 -22.01
C LYS A 22 23.61 -0.43 -20.82
N GLY A 23 24.30 -1.55 -21.06
CA GLY A 23 24.90 -2.34 -19.98
C GLY A 23 25.94 -1.56 -19.16
N ILE A 24 26.77 -0.76 -19.84
CA ILE A 24 27.70 0.16 -19.18
C ILE A 24 26.94 1.21 -18.37
N TYR A 25 25.92 1.84 -18.96
CA TYR A 25 25.08 2.83 -18.28
C TYR A 25 24.42 2.26 -17.02
N ASP A 26 23.84 1.07 -17.10
CA ASP A 26 23.18 0.39 -15.98
C ASP A 26 24.18 -0.02 -14.89
N THR A 27 25.43 -0.35 -15.25
CA THR A 27 26.52 -0.65 -14.30
C THR A 27 26.93 0.59 -13.50
N TYR A 28 26.98 1.76 -14.15
CA TYR A 28 27.32 3.03 -13.49
C TYR A 28 26.12 3.69 -12.81
N ASN A 29 24.90 3.31 -13.16
CA ASN A 29 23.66 3.81 -12.57
C ASN A 29 22.79 2.65 -12.09
N PRO A 30 23.26 1.87 -11.10
CA PRO A 30 22.49 0.75 -10.59
C PRO A 30 21.15 1.26 -10.04
N ILE A 31 20.07 0.58 -10.42
CA ILE A 31 18.76 0.81 -9.80
C ILE A 31 18.90 0.36 -8.34
N GLU A 32 18.80 1.32 -7.41
CA GLU A 32 18.79 1.03 -5.98
C GLU A 32 17.48 0.32 -5.61
N ASP A 33 17.54 -0.99 -5.42
CA ASP A 33 16.41 -1.76 -4.87
C ASP A 33 16.35 -1.53 -3.36
N LYS A 34 15.44 -0.65 -2.93
CA LYS A 34 15.20 -0.34 -1.52
C LYS A 34 14.37 -1.42 -0.80
N GLY A 35 13.99 -2.48 -1.50
CA GLY A 35 13.23 -3.61 -0.96
C GLY A 35 11.76 -3.27 -0.69
N ILE A 36 11.08 -4.18 0.03
CA ILE A 36 9.67 -4.01 0.42
C ILE A 36 9.59 -3.00 1.57
N PRO A 37 8.81 -1.90 1.42
CA PRO A 37 8.78 -0.83 2.42
C PRO A 37 7.92 -1.18 3.64
N PHE A 38 7.14 -2.26 3.60
CA PHE A 38 6.18 -2.61 4.65
C PHE A 38 6.72 -3.73 5.55
N TYR A 39 6.54 -3.57 6.86
CA TYR A 39 6.94 -4.58 7.86
C TYR A 39 5.99 -4.54 9.06
N SER A 40 5.97 -5.62 9.85
CA SER A 40 5.19 -5.68 11.09
C SER A 40 6.10 -5.52 12.29
N SER A 41 5.67 -4.70 13.24
CA SER A 41 6.27 -4.56 14.58
C SER A 41 5.47 -5.29 15.67
N ALA A 42 4.33 -5.90 15.31
CA ALA A 42 3.52 -6.68 16.24
C ALA A 42 4.16 -8.05 16.52
N SER A 43 3.82 -8.66 17.67
CA SER A 43 4.25 -10.02 17.99
C SER A 43 3.70 -11.03 16.98
N GLU A 44 4.36 -12.18 16.84
CA GLU A 44 3.93 -13.24 15.93
C GLU A 44 2.49 -13.70 16.22
N GLU A 45 2.13 -13.85 17.51
CA GLU A 45 0.76 -14.22 17.91
C GLU A 45 -0.28 -13.20 17.42
N VAL A 46 0.00 -11.90 17.57
CA VAL A 46 -0.89 -10.83 17.10
C VAL A 46 -0.98 -10.84 15.58
N GLN A 47 0.14 -11.09 14.90
CA GLN A 47 0.16 -11.18 13.44
C GLN A 47 -0.74 -12.31 12.92
N HIS A 48 -0.65 -13.52 13.49
CA HIS A 48 -1.48 -14.65 13.07
C HIS A 48 -2.95 -14.41 13.40
N LYS A 49 -3.28 -14.10 14.67
CA LYS A 49 -4.68 -13.92 15.10
C LYS A 49 -5.34 -12.72 14.43
N GLY A 50 -4.63 -11.61 14.28
CA GLY A 50 -5.13 -10.43 13.58
C GLY A 50 -5.33 -10.69 12.10
N ALA A 51 -4.46 -11.51 11.49
CA ALA A 51 -4.60 -11.89 10.08
C ALA A 51 -5.83 -12.74 9.82
N ASP A 52 -6.12 -13.71 10.69
CA ASP A 52 -7.34 -14.52 10.59
C ASP A 52 -8.58 -13.63 10.79
N LEU A 53 -8.59 -12.79 11.83
CA LEU A 53 -9.73 -11.94 12.14
C LEU A 53 -10.09 -10.96 11.01
N TYR A 54 -9.12 -10.22 10.45
CA TYR A 54 -9.47 -9.26 9.38
C TYR A 54 -9.95 -9.96 8.10
N ARG A 55 -9.52 -11.21 7.86
CA ARG A 55 -9.98 -12.02 6.72
C ARG A 55 -11.40 -12.48 6.94
N ASP A 56 -11.72 -12.97 8.14
CA ASP A 56 -13.05 -13.48 8.49
C ASP A 56 -14.12 -12.38 8.43
N ILE A 57 -13.77 -11.15 8.84
CA ILE A 57 -14.69 -10.00 8.79
C ILE A 57 -14.64 -9.23 7.46
N GLY A 58 -13.95 -9.76 6.44
CA GLY A 58 -14.01 -9.26 5.07
C GLY A 58 -13.26 -7.94 4.80
N CYS A 59 -12.24 -7.56 5.59
CA CYS A 59 -11.55 -6.28 5.38
C CYS A 59 -10.93 -6.17 3.98
N ARG A 60 -10.51 -7.29 3.38
CA ARG A 60 -9.92 -7.36 2.02
C ARG A 60 -10.92 -7.13 0.89
N ASP A 61 -12.23 -7.13 1.18
CA ASP A 61 -13.25 -6.80 0.18
C ASP A 61 -13.20 -5.31 -0.18
N CYS A 62 -12.72 -4.47 0.74
CA CYS A 62 -12.53 -3.06 0.49
C CYS A 62 -11.06 -2.64 0.41
N HIS A 63 -10.23 -3.16 1.32
CA HIS A 63 -8.86 -2.70 1.53
C HIS A 63 -7.81 -3.63 0.91
N THR A 64 -6.70 -3.05 0.46
CA THR A 64 -5.46 -3.79 0.25
C THR A 64 -4.74 -3.97 1.58
N ILE A 65 -4.35 -5.21 1.88
CA ILE A 65 -3.63 -5.60 3.10
C ILE A 65 -2.54 -6.63 2.73
N TRP A 66 -1.29 -6.27 2.99
CA TRP A 66 -0.06 -6.91 2.50
C TRP A 66 -0.04 -7.06 1.00
N GLY A 67 -0.41 -6.00 0.26
CA GLY A 67 -0.50 -6.04 -1.20
C GLY A 67 -1.65 -6.89 -1.76
N ILE A 68 -2.45 -7.53 -0.90
CA ILE A 68 -3.53 -8.44 -1.31
C ILE A 68 -4.89 -7.78 -1.04
N LYS A 69 -5.76 -7.81 -2.04
CA LYS A 69 -7.18 -7.44 -1.93
C LYS A 69 -8.04 -8.47 -2.63
N ASN A 70 -9.35 -8.47 -2.37
CA ASN A 70 -10.30 -9.26 -3.14
C ASN A 70 -10.30 -8.77 -4.61
N ILE A 71 -10.07 -9.68 -5.56
CA ILE A 71 -9.99 -9.38 -7.00
C ILE A 71 -11.38 -9.10 -7.58
N MET A 72 -12.43 -9.68 -6.99
CA MET A 72 -13.81 -9.49 -7.42
C MET A 72 -14.39 -8.15 -6.97
N GLU A 73 -13.74 -7.48 -6.01
CA GLU A 73 -14.19 -6.20 -5.46
C GLU A 73 -13.34 -5.02 -5.93
N THR A 74 -14.02 -3.94 -6.32
CA THR A 74 -13.39 -2.72 -6.82
C THR A 74 -13.82 -1.51 -5.99
N VAL A 75 -13.65 -1.61 -4.66
CA VAL A 75 -13.79 -0.46 -3.78
C VAL A 75 -12.47 0.31 -3.74
N PRO A 76 -12.42 1.60 -4.08
CA PRO A 76 -11.19 2.38 -4.04
C PRO A 76 -10.88 2.87 -2.61
N ALA A 77 -10.88 1.96 -1.62
CA ALA A 77 -10.50 2.27 -0.25
C ALA A 77 -8.98 2.51 -0.15
N PRO A 78 -8.50 3.22 0.89
CA PRO A 78 -7.08 3.31 1.19
C PRO A 78 -6.44 1.93 1.42
N SER A 79 -5.16 1.76 1.06
CA SER A 79 -4.42 0.58 1.53
C SER A 79 -4.23 0.66 3.04
N LEU A 80 -4.25 -0.47 3.73
CA LEU A 80 -3.87 -0.55 5.14
C LEU A 80 -2.38 -0.90 5.33
N ASP A 81 -1.64 -1.06 4.22
CA ASP A 81 -0.20 -1.25 4.25
C ASP A 81 0.49 -0.03 4.87
N GLY A 82 1.19 -0.25 5.99
CA GLY A 82 1.85 0.82 6.73
C GLY A 82 0.93 1.75 7.52
N ILE A 83 -0.35 1.40 7.71
CA ILE A 83 -1.33 2.27 8.41
C ILE A 83 -0.91 2.61 9.85
N GLY A 84 -0.18 1.73 10.52
CA GLY A 84 0.37 1.94 11.84
C GLY A 84 1.46 3.01 11.91
N SER A 85 2.00 3.45 10.77
CA SER A 85 2.85 4.64 10.67
C SER A 85 2.05 5.94 10.49
N LEU A 86 0.74 5.87 10.25
CA LEU A 86 -0.17 7.02 10.10
C LEU A 86 -1.12 7.21 11.29
N ARG A 87 -1.47 6.12 11.97
CA ARG A 87 -2.43 6.07 13.08
C ARG A 87 -1.84 5.30 14.26
N THR A 88 -2.13 5.77 15.46
CA THR A 88 -1.75 5.08 16.70
C THR A 88 -2.71 3.94 16.99
N GLU A 89 -2.29 2.99 17.84
CA GLU A 89 -3.15 1.91 18.31
C GLU A 89 -4.42 2.44 18.99
N ALA A 90 -4.29 3.45 19.85
CA ALA A 90 -5.43 4.08 20.52
C ALA A 90 -6.44 4.66 19.50
N TRP A 91 -5.95 5.37 18.48
CA TRP A 91 -6.81 5.92 17.44
C TRP A 91 -7.52 4.80 16.64
N LEU A 92 -6.81 3.72 16.31
CA LEU A 92 -7.38 2.58 15.59
C LEU A 92 -8.44 1.86 16.44
N TYR A 93 -8.18 1.68 17.73
CA TYR A 93 -9.15 1.11 18.66
C TYR A 93 -10.41 1.97 18.72
N ASP A 94 -10.28 3.29 18.86
CA ASP A 94 -11.43 4.21 18.88
C ASP A 94 -12.21 4.16 17.56
N TYR A 95 -11.51 4.09 16.43
CA TYR A 95 -12.14 3.98 15.11
C TYR A 95 -12.91 2.67 14.93
N PHE A 96 -12.33 1.52 15.31
CA PHE A 96 -13.02 0.22 15.27
C PHE A 96 -14.15 0.11 16.29
N SER A 97 -14.08 0.88 17.38
CA SER A 97 -15.10 0.91 18.44
C SER A 97 -16.24 1.88 18.14
N SER A 98 -16.14 2.68 17.08
CA SER A 98 -17.16 3.67 16.75
C SER A 98 -18.42 3.02 16.17
N GLU A 99 -19.58 3.35 16.73
CA GLU A 99 -20.89 2.98 16.17
C GLU A 99 -21.12 3.66 14.80
N ASN A 100 -20.48 4.81 14.56
CA ASN A 100 -20.56 5.52 13.30
C ASN A 100 -19.18 6.00 12.85
N PRO A 101 -18.38 5.13 12.19
CA PRO A 101 -17.04 5.48 11.71
C PRO A 101 -17.01 6.66 10.74
N GLN A 102 -18.14 6.95 10.09
CA GLN A 102 -18.27 8.07 9.15
C GLN A 102 -18.19 9.44 9.84
N THR A 103 -18.33 9.51 11.17
CA THR A 103 -18.09 10.73 11.95
C THR A 103 -16.59 11.02 12.15
N ILE A 104 -15.75 9.98 12.07
CA ILE A 104 -14.30 10.07 12.25
C ILE A 104 -13.61 10.22 10.89
N ILE A 105 -13.91 9.32 9.96
CA ILE A 105 -13.46 9.40 8.56
C ILE A 105 -14.70 9.31 7.66
N PRO A 106 -15.22 10.46 7.20
CA PRO A 106 -16.32 10.49 6.24
C PRO A 106 -15.91 9.87 4.91
N THR A 107 -16.73 8.98 4.37
CA THR A 107 -16.51 8.45 3.02
C THR A 107 -16.77 9.52 1.95
N ARG A 108 -15.85 9.61 0.99
CA ARG A 108 -16.06 10.33 -0.28
C ARG A 108 -16.92 9.54 -1.27
N LEU A 109 -17.06 8.23 -1.05
CA LEU A 109 -17.75 7.32 -1.95
C LEU A 109 -19.26 7.29 -1.64
N LYS A 110 -20.00 6.43 -2.33
CA LYS A 110 -21.39 6.13 -1.96
C LYS A 110 -21.42 5.55 -0.54
N ALA A 111 -22.47 5.86 0.23
CA ALA A 111 -22.61 5.44 1.63
C ALA A 111 -22.36 3.94 1.85
N LYS A 112 -22.79 3.08 0.92
CA LYS A 112 -22.56 1.62 0.96
C LYS A 112 -21.09 1.17 0.91
N TYR A 113 -20.17 2.08 0.60
CA TYR A 113 -18.72 1.86 0.58
C TYR A 113 -18.01 2.63 1.71
N GLY A 114 -18.77 3.23 2.64
CA GLY A 114 -18.20 3.72 3.89
C GLY A 114 -17.75 2.56 4.76
N MET A 115 -16.70 2.79 5.54
CA MET A 115 -16.24 1.82 6.53
C MET A 115 -17.41 1.42 7.45
N PRO A 116 -17.73 0.11 7.58
CA PRO A 116 -18.76 -0.35 8.49
C PRO A 116 -18.33 -0.17 9.95
N SER A 117 -19.30 -0.12 10.85
CA SER A 117 -19.02 -0.15 12.28
C SER A 117 -18.61 -1.56 12.71
N TYR A 118 -17.59 -1.63 13.57
CA TYR A 118 -17.18 -2.86 14.26
C TYR A 118 -17.42 -2.77 15.77
N ALA A 119 -18.21 -1.79 16.24
CA ALA A 119 -18.48 -1.56 17.66
C ALA A 119 -19.13 -2.79 18.35
N SER A 120 -19.87 -3.60 17.60
CA SER A 120 -20.50 -4.83 18.08
C SER A 120 -19.54 -6.01 18.25
N LEU A 121 -18.30 -5.92 17.73
CA LEU A 121 -17.30 -6.95 17.96
C LEU A 121 -16.88 -6.98 19.45
N PRO A 122 -16.53 -8.16 19.98
CA PRO A 122 -15.91 -8.27 21.30
C PRO A 122 -14.75 -7.29 21.47
N GLU A 123 -14.61 -6.71 22.66
CA GLU A 123 -13.55 -5.73 22.91
C GLU A 123 -12.15 -6.30 22.63
N SER A 124 -11.94 -7.58 22.94
CA SER A 124 -10.70 -8.29 22.65
C SER A 124 -10.38 -8.31 21.16
N GLU A 125 -11.38 -8.47 20.29
CA GLU A 125 -11.21 -8.46 18.83
C GLU A 125 -10.91 -7.05 18.32
N ARG A 126 -11.62 -6.03 18.82
CA ARG A 126 -11.33 -4.63 18.47
C ARG A 126 -9.91 -4.22 18.88
N ARG A 127 -9.46 -4.64 20.06
CA ARG A 127 -8.08 -4.42 20.54
C ARG A 127 -7.07 -5.18 19.68
N LEU A 128 -7.36 -6.44 19.33
CA LEU A 128 -6.50 -7.24 18.46
C LEU A 128 -6.34 -6.59 17.08
N LEU A 129 -7.43 -6.11 16.45
CA LEU A 129 -7.36 -5.36 15.19
C LEU A 129 -6.53 -4.08 15.34
N ALA A 130 -6.77 -3.30 16.39
CA ALA A 130 -6.03 -2.08 16.65
C ALA A 130 -4.53 -2.34 16.78
N GLN A 131 -4.15 -3.36 17.57
CA GLN A 131 -2.76 -3.75 17.76
C GLN A 131 -2.13 -4.27 16.47
N TYR A 132 -2.85 -5.10 15.70
CA TYR A 132 -2.41 -5.63 14.42
C TYR A 132 -2.09 -4.50 13.42
N PHE A 133 -3.06 -3.61 13.18
CA PHE A 133 -2.91 -2.53 12.21
C PHE A 133 -1.94 -1.44 12.69
N ALA A 134 -1.86 -1.17 13.99
CA ALA A 134 -0.83 -0.30 14.56
C ALA A 134 0.58 -0.88 14.37
N GLY A 135 0.69 -2.22 14.36
CA GLY A 135 1.90 -2.96 14.08
C GLY A 135 2.35 -2.88 12.63
N MET A 136 1.46 -2.61 11.67
CA MET A 136 1.80 -2.47 10.25
C MET A 136 2.53 -1.15 9.99
N LYS A 137 3.85 -1.21 9.84
CA LYS A 137 4.72 -0.04 9.65
C LYS A 137 5.22 0.05 8.22
N VAL A 138 5.69 1.24 7.89
CA VAL A 138 6.40 1.54 6.64
C VAL A 138 7.80 2.08 6.96
N GLN A 139 8.77 1.77 6.10
CA GLN A 139 10.10 2.38 6.11
C GLN A 139 10.00 3.89 5.87
N ASP A 140 10.88 4.66 6.52
CA ASP A 140 10.85 6.13 6.49
C ASP A 140 10.95 6.70 5.07
N TRP A 141 11.74 6.05 4.21
CA TRP A 141 11.94 6.46 2.82
C TRP A 141 10.66 6.32 1.95
N TYR A 142 9.64 5.61 2.42
CA TYR A 142 8.37 5.39 1.71
C TYR A 142 7.15 6.00 2.44
N LEU A 143 7.37 6.69 3.56
CA LEU A 143 6.29 7.22 4.40
C LEU A 143 5.45 8.29 3.68
N GLN A 144 6.10 9.10 2.83
CA GLN A 144 5.40 10.18 2.12
C GLN A 144 4.46 9.63 1.04
N GLU A 145 4.86 8.55 0.38
CA GLU A 145 4.09 7.83 -0.61
C GLU A 145 2.83 7.22 0.02
N VAL A 146 2.99 6.63 1.22
CA VAL A 146 1.85 6.10 2.00
C VAL A 146 0.89 7.22 2.40
N LYS A 147 1.39 8.35 2.94
CA LYS A 147 0.56 9.52 3.27
C LYS A 147 -0.17 10.07 2.05
N ALA A 148 0.53 10.21 0.93
CA ALA A 148 -0.04 10.72 -0.31
C ALA A 148 -1.12 9.79 -0.87
N SER A 149 -0.89 8.47 -0.80
CA SER A 149 -1.85 7.46 -1.23
C SER A 149 -3.12 7.48 -0.37
N GLU A 150 -2.98 7.47 0.96
CA GLU A 150 -4.11 7.55 1.90
C GLU A 150 -4.91 8.83 1.64
N TYR A 151 -4.24 9.99 1.63
CA TYR A 151 -4.87 11.29 1.41
C TYR A 151 -5.67 11.35 0.10
N LYS A 152 -5.07 10.86 -1.00
CA LYS A 152 -5.72 10.83 -2.31
C LYS A 152 -6.97 9.94 -2.29
N LYS A 153 -6.94 8.82 -1.57
CA LYS A 153 -8.08 7.89 -1.47
C LYS A 153 -9.21 8.51 -0.65
N LEU A 154 -8.89 9.13 0.47
CA LEU A 154 -9.86 9.77 1.37
C LEU A 154 -10.48 11.03 0.75
N THR A 155 -9.69 11.90 0.13
CA THR A 155 -10.15 13.23 -0.32
C THR A 155 -10.46 13.31 -1.81
N GLY A 156 -9.87 12.44 -2.63
CA GLY A 156 -9.92 12.55 -4.09
C GLY A 156 -8.95 13.59 -4.69
N ASN A 157 -8.21 14.32 -3.85
CA ASN A 157 -7.30 15.38 -4.27
C ASN A 157 -5.84 14.91 -4.30
N PRO A 158 -4.95 15.57 -5.07
CA PRO A 158 -3.51 15.33 -4.97
C PRO A 158 -3.02 15.71 -3.56
N TYR A 159 -2.04 14.96 -3.06
CA TYR A 159 -1.41 15.28 -1.76
C TYR A 159 -0.77 16.67 -1.82
N PRO A 160 -1.04 17.57 -0.84
CA PRO A 160 -0.48 18.91 -0.85
C PRO A 160 1.04 18.85 -0.85
N LYS A 161 1.66 19.60 -1.75
CA LYS A 161 3.12 19.76 -1.75
C LYS A 161 3.49 20.41 -0.42
N GLN A 162 4.42 19.79 0.31
CA GLN A 162 5.01 20.44 1.47
C GLN A 162 5.84 21.62 0.95
N GLU A 163 5.37 22.84 1.20
CA GLU A 163 6.20 24.03 1.04
C GLU A 163 7.38 23.88 2.00
N LYS A 164 8.60 23.92 1.45
CA LYS A 164 9.85 23.83 2.23
C LYS A 164 10.18 25.18 2.83
#